data_AF-A0A9N7MSQ7-F1
#
_entry.id   AF-A0A9N7MSQ7-F1
#
_cell.length_a   1.000
_cell.length_b   1.000
_cell.length_c   1.000
_cell.angle_alpha   90.00
_cell.angle_beta   90.00
_cell.angle_gamma   90.00
#
_symmetry.space_group_name_H-M   'P 1'
#
loop_
_entity.id
_entity.type
_entity.pdbx_description
1 polymer ?
#
loop_
_entity_poly.entity_id
_entity_poly.type
_entity_poly.pdbx_seq_one_letter_code
_entity_poly.pdbx_strand_id
1 'polypeptide(L)' 'TDQANILLNLLEQYRLFSGQAINLQKSTIFFSKNTPQHIRSSICLVLNGITSHRSMRYLGLPLGIGRAKKEVFDYLLTS' A
#
# COMPACT_ATOMS: atom_id res chain seq x y z
N THR A 1 -7.91 -1.52 -14.37
CA THR A 1 -8.65 -2.39 -13.43
C THR A 1 -8.20 -3.84 -13.56
N ASP A 2 -7.89 -4.32 -14.77
CA ASP A 2 -7.42 -5.70 -15.00
C ASP A 2 -6.20 -6.10 -14.17
N GLN A 3 -5.21 -5.21 -14.04
CA GLN A 3 -4.02 -5.47 -13.22
C GLN A 3 -4.37 -5.69 -11.72
N ALA A 4 -5.40 -5.03 -11.20
CA ALA A 4 -5.86 -5.24 -9.82
C ALA A 4 -6.57 -6.59 -9.66
N ASN A 5 -7.30 -7.04 -10.68
CA ASN A 5 -7.90 -8.38 -10.70
C ASN A 5 -6.85 -9.49 -10.79
N ILE A 6 -5.80 -9.29 -11.60
CA ILE A 6 -4.66 -10.21 -11.68
C ILE A 6 -3.99 -10.33 -10.31
N LEU A 7 -3.79 -9.21 -9.60
CA LEU A 7 -3.24 -9.23 -8.25
C LEU A 7 -4.13 -10.05 -7.30
N LEU A 8 -5.45 -9.84 -7.29
CA LEU A 8 -6.36 -10.62 -6.43
C LEU A 8 -6.26 -12.11 -6.69
N ASN A 9 -6.26 -12.52 -7.96
CA ASN A 9 -6.09 -13.92 -8.34
C ASN A 9 -4.75 -14.50 -7.82
N LEU A 10 -3.67 -13.72 -7.92
CA LEU A 10 -2.37 -14.15 -7.38
C LEU A 10 -2.41 -14.33 -5.85
N LEU A 11 -3.05 -13.42 -5.12
CA LEU A 11 -3.18 -13.53 -3.66
C LEU A 11 -4.04 -14.75 -3.27
N GLU A 12 -5.06 -15.07 -4.06
CA GLU A 12 -5.87 -16.27 -3.88
C GLU A 12 -5.06 -17.54 -4.14
N GLN A 13 -4.27 -17.59 -5.21
CA GLN A 13 -3.37 -18.72 -5.46
C GLN A 13 -2.32 -18.89 -4.36
N TYR A 14 -1.74 -17.79 -3.89
CA TYR A 14 -0.82 -17.81 -2.76
C TYR A 14 -1.49 -18.38 -1.51
N ARG A 15 -2.74 -17.98 -1.23
CA ARG A 15 -3.53 -18.52 -0.12
C ARG A 15 -3.74 -20.02 -0.25
N LEU A 16 -4.12 -20.50 -1.45
CA LEU A 16 -4.35 -21.93 -1.69
C LEU A 16 -3.07 -22.75 -1.53
N PHE A 17 -1.94 -22.25 -2.03
CA PHE A 17 -0.66 -22.96 -1.97
C PHE A 17 -0.03 -22.95 -0.58
N SER A 18 -0.02 -21.79 0.10
CA SER A 18 0.64 -21.61 1.40
C SER A 18 -0.25 -21.91 2.60
N GLY A 19 -1.58 -21.94 2.41
CA GLY A 19 -2.57 -21.94 3.50
C GLY A 19 -2.72 -20.59 4.21
N GLN A 20 -1.99 -19.55 3.79
CA GLN A 20 -1.97 -18.24 4.46
C GLN A 20 -2.88 -17.23 3.74
N ALA A 21 -3.88 -16.71 4.45
CA ALA A 21 -4.73 -15.65 3.93
C ALA A 21 -4.12 -14.26 4.21
N ILE A 22 -4.06 -13.41 3.19
CA ILE A 22 -3.57 -12.04 3.31
C ILE A 22 -4.69 -11.15 3.86
N ASN A 23 -4.37 -10.39 4.91
CA ASN A 23 -5.31 -9.42 5.47
C ASN A 23 -5.26 -8.13 4.65
N LEU A 24 -6.19 -7.99 3.70
CA LEU A 24 -6.29 -6.80 2.85
C LEU A 24 -6.63 -5.54 3.66
N GLN A 25 -7.38 -5.64 4.78
CA GLN A 25 -7.68 -4.47 5.63
C GLN A 25 -6.44 -3.89 6.32
N LYS A 26 -5.44 -4.73 6.62
CA LYS A 26 -4.13 -4.30 7.16
C LYS A 26 -3.12 -3.96 6.04
N SER A 27 -3.47 -4.23 4.79
CA SER A 27 -2.63 -3.93 3.64
C SER A 27 -2.87 -2.50 3.17
N THR A 28 -1.94 -1.95 2.40
CA THR A 28 -2.05 -0.58 1.87
C THR A 28 -1.37 -0.49 0.52
N ILE A 29 -1.88 0.41 -0.33
CA ILE A 29 -1.37 0.64 -1.68
C ILE A 29 -0.77 2.03 -1.76
N PHE A 30 0.40 2.12 -2.39
CA PHE A 30 1.05 3.37 -2.75
C PHE A 30 0.85 3.65 -4.23
N PHE A 31 0.54 4.89 -4.54
CA PHE A 31 0.43 5.38 -5.91
C PHE A 31 1.48 6.46 -6.12
N SER A 32 2.08 6.50 -7.30
CA SER A 32 3.02 7.56 -7.65
C SER A 32 2.28 8.90 -7.73
N LYS A 33 3.03 10.01 -7.64
CA LYS A 33 2.45 11.36 -7.76
C LYS A 33 1.74 11.57 -9.10
N ASN A 34 2.14 10.83 -10.13
CA ASN A 34 1.62 10.95 -11.49
C ASN A 34 0.42 10.03 -11.76
N THR A 35 -0.10 9.30 -10.76
CA THR A 35 -1.28 8.46 -10.93
C THR A 35 -2.55 9.31 -10.77
N PRO A 36 -3.41 9.41 -11.80
CA PRO A 36 -4.66 10.17 -11.73
C PRO A 36 -5.61 9.65 -10.66
N GLN A 37 -6.37 10.55 -10.02
CA GLN A 37 -7.28 10.19 -8.93
C GLN A 37 -8.32 9.14 -9.33
N HIS A 38 -8.89 9.24 -10.53
CA HIS A 38 -9.87 8.26 -11.01
C HIS A 38 -9.30 6.85 -11.10
N ILE A 39 -8.03 6.69 -11.52
CA ILE A 39 -7.35 5.40 -11.55
C ILE A 39 -7.14 4.84 -10.14
N ARG A 40 -6.74 5.71 -9.19
CA ARG A 40 -6.56 5.33 -7.78
C ARG A 40 -7.87 4.80 -7.19
N SER A 41 -8.96 5.55 -7.38
CA SER A 41 -10.30 5.16 -6.93
C SER A 41 -10.75 3.83 -7.53
N SER A 42 -10.58 3.63 -8.83
CA SER A 42 -10.94 2.37 -9.48
C SER A 42 -10.14 1.19 -8.96
N ILE A 43 -8.84 1.35 -8.69
CA ILE A 43 -7.99 0.30 -8.13
C ILE A 43 -8.38 -0.02 -6.68
N CYS A 44 -8.61 1.00 -5.85
CA CYS A 44 -9.05 0.82 -4.46
C CYS A 44 -10.42 0.13 -4.38
N LEU A 45 -11.33 0.42 -5.32
CA LEU A 45 -12.64 -0.22 -5.39
C LEU A 45 -12.52 -1.71 -5.73
N VAL A 46 -11.67 -2.08 -6.69
CA VAL A 46 -11.41 -3.49 -7.05
C VAL A 46 -10.77 -4.24 -5.88
N LEU A 47 -9.83 -3.62 -5.16
CA LEU A 47 -9.12 -4.25 -4.05
C LEU A 47 -9.90 -4.21 -2.73
N ASN A 48 -11.24 -4.24 -2.80
CA ASN A 48 -12.12 -4.33 -1.63
C ASN A 48 -11.88 -3.26 -0.55
N GLY A 49 -11.54 -2.03 -0.95
CA GLY A 49 -11.45 -0.90 -0.03
C GLY A 49 -10.12 -0.76 0.70
N ILE A 50 -9.02 -1.32 0.17
CA ILE A 50 -7.68 -0.97 0.65
C ILE A 50 -7.50 0.55 0.55
N THR A 51 -7.41 1.20 1.71
CA THR A 51 -7.24 2.64 1.80
C THR A 51 -5.82 3.03 1.44
N SER A 52 -5.64 4.00 0.55
CA SER A 52 -4.32 4.59 0.31
C SER A 52 -3.98 5.52 1.48
N HIS A 53 -3.08 5.10 2.38
CA HIS A 53 -2.59 5.95 3.45
C HIS A 53 -1.36 6.74 3.00
N ARG A 54 -1.37 8.06 3.24
CA ARG A 54 -0.27 8.95 2.82
C ARG A 54 0.94 8.91 3.77
N SER A 55 0.71 8.46 5.01
CA SER A 55 1.72 8.26 6.04
C SER A 55 1.53 6.86 6.58
N MET A 56 2.50 6.00 6.28
CA MET A 56 2.49 4.60 6.70
C MET A 56 3.84 4.28 7.32
N ARG A 57 3.87 3.43 8.36
CA ARG A 57 5.11 3.01 9.01
C ARG A 57 5.30 1.51 8.83
N TYR A 58 6.48 1.09 8.41
CA TYR A 58 6.91 -0.30 8.40
C TYR A 58 7.95 -0.51 9.47
N LEU A 59 7.65 -1.40 10.43
CA LEU A 59 8.50 -1.64 11.59
C LEU A 59 8.88 -0.35 12.34
N GLY A 60 7.96 0.63 12.38
CA GLY A 60 8.17 1.94 12.99
C GLY A 60 8.76 3.01 12.06
N LEU A 61 9.24 2.65 10.87
CA LEU A 61 9.88 3.58 9.93
C LEU A 61 8.89 4.07 8.86
N PRO A 62 8.81 5.37 8.56
CA PRO A 62 7.91 5.87 7.54
C PRO A 62 8.22 5.29 6.14
N LEU A 63 7.25 4.59 5.55
CA LEU A 63 7.26 4.15 4.16
C LEU A 63 6.74 5.28 3.26
N GLY A 64 7.52 5.62 2.24
CA GLY A 64 7.24 6.74 1.33
C GLY A 64 8.33 7.82 1.32
N ILE A 65 9.59 7.42 1.48
CA ILE A 65 10.76 8.29 1.33
C ILE A 65 10.83 8.81 -0.11
N GLY A 66 10.23 9.98 -0.35
CA GLY A 66 10.61 10.85 -1.46
C GLY A 66 11.88 11.64 -1.12
N ARG A 67 12.15 12.73 -1.85
CA ARG A 67 13.33 13.60 -1.64
C ARG A 67 13.40 14.28 -0.25
N ALA A 68 12.35 14.21 0.56
CA ALA A 68 12.29 14.80 1.90
C ALA A 68 12.76 13.81 2.99
N LYS A 69 14.02 13.33 2.89
CA LYS A 69 14.62 12.47 3.92
C LYS A 69 14.69 13.15 5.29
N LYS A 70 14.77 14.48 5.34
CA LYS A 70 15.01 15.24 6.58
C LYS A 70 13.82 15.20 7.54
N GLU A 71 12.62 15.54 7.06
CA GLU A 71 11.37 15.57 7.86
C GLU A 71 10.99 14.19 8.43
N VAL A 72 11.39 13.11 7.75
CA VAL A 72 11.11 11.74 8.17
C VAL A 72 11.93 11.33 9.39
N PHE A 73 13.09 11.94 9.64
CA PHE A 73 13.98 11.58 10.76
C PHE A 73 13.98 12.60 11.91
N ASP A 74 13.13 13.63 11.88
CA ASP A 74 13.07 14.62 12.97
C ASP A 74 12.71 13.98 14.33
N TYR A 75 11.99 12.85 14.30
CA TYR A 75 11.70 12.07 15.51
C TYR A 75 12.95 11.40 16.13
N LEU A 76 14.05 11.24 15.38
CA LEU A 76 15.34 10.76 15.90
C LEU A 76 16.20 11.89 16.47
N LEU A 77 15.92 13.14 16.09
CA LEU A 77 16.71 14.30 16.52
C LEU A 77 16.18 14.94 17.80
N THR A 78 14.97 14.55 18.24
CA THR A 78 14.36 15.04 19.48
C THR A 78 14.56 14.00 20.59
N SER A 79 15.77 13.94 21.14
CA SER A 79 16.12 13.19 22.35
C SER A 79 16.77 14.13 23.36
#